data_AF-A0A6A7K5J1-F1
#
_entry.id   AF-A0A6A7K5J1-F1
#
_cell.length_a   1.000
_cell.length_b   1.000
_cell.length_c   1.000
_cell.angle_alpha   90.00
_cell.angle_beta   90.00
_cell.angle_gamma   90.00
#
_symmetry.space_group_name_H-M   'P 1'
#
loop_
_entity.id
_entity.type
_entity.pdbx_description
1 polymer ?
#
loop_
_entity_poly.entity_id
_entity_poly.type
_entity_poly.pdbx_seq_one_letter_code
_entity_poly.pdbx_strand_id
1 'polypeptide(L)'
;MNMINNMKFSTVNTKISAMKSNMLSEKDFITLMKLENVKEVFNYLNDNTAFNKVLWNLKGRKIHRNEVERALYKYRVIVIEKIMFYLRDEYKNFIKSYMLRYEIEDLKLVLEVVLGRTKPDNFQDYLFSSKYSKINFTELLEQDSINKVLEKLKGTDYYRLILPYSKQIDDKFSFYIEMILDKYYYHQLVATALKLPYQEDKESTEILRKNIDLLNLEWIYRATKYYDMSKEEILNFVLDYGYKYDYHKLKDFIYAFDLKKLKSYLEQTEYAFLFNHNYDDIDMYMERRIDRYTFYKALHLYRFSTLSFGKVIAYIQLIEFEVKDIISIIESKRYQMSAGEITKYLIRTIEVVE
;
A
#
# COMPACT_ATOMS: atom_id res chain seq x y z
N MET A 1 -2.71 35.01 -2.13
CA MET A 1 -2.24 33.64 -1.81
C MET A 1 -3.13 32.54 -2.41
N ASN A 2 -4.47 32.64 -2.36
CA ASN A 2 -5.38 31.61 -2.91
C ASN A 2 -5.35 31.42 -4.44
N MET A 3 -5.15 32.45 -5.27
CA MET A 3 -5.17 32.27 -6.74
C MET A 3 -3.95 31.47 -7.29
N ILE A 4 -2.75 31.66 -6.71
CA ILE A 4 -1.53 31.00 -7.18
C ILE A 4 -1.55 29.50 -6.83
N ASN A 5 -2.04 29.14 -5.63
CA ASN A 5 -2.25 27.74 -5.26
C ASN A 5 -3.35 27.05 -6.07
N ASN A 6 -4.43 27.76 -6.39
CA ASN A 6 -5.49 27.24 -7.27
C ASN A 6 -4.97 26.93 -8.68
N MET A 7 -4.02 27.72 -9.22
CA MET A 7 -3.35 27.43 -10.48
C MET A 7 -2.39 26.23 -10.39
N LYS A 8 -1.76 26.01 -9.24
CA LYS A 8 -0.79 24.91 -9.03
C LYS A 8 -1.43 23.53 -9.20
N PHE A 9 -2.68 23.36 -8.77
CA PHE A 9 -3.37 22.07 -8.80
C PHE A 9 -4.54 21.98 -9.79
N SER A 10 -4.89 23.04 -10.51
CA SER A 10 -6.00 23.04 -11.47
C SER A 10 -5.88 21.92 -12.50
N THR A 11 -4.76 21.86 -13.21
CA THR A 11 -4.52 20.87 -14.27
C THR A 11 -4.56 19.45 -13.73
N VAL A 12 -3.88 19.18 -12.61
CA VAL A 12 -3.84 17.82 -12.02
C VAL A 12 -5.20 17.41 -11.47
N ASN A 13 -5.95 18.31 -10.84
CA ASN A 13 -7.28 17.99 -10.30
C ASN A 13 -8.34 17.81 -11.39
N THR A 14 -8.24 18.53 -12.51
CA THR A 14 -9.04 18.25 -13.71
C THR A 14 -8.71 16.88 -14.28
N LYS A 15 -7.42 16.55 -14.40
CA LYS A 15 -6.97 15.22 -14.86
C LYS A 15 -7.47 14.11 -13.94
N ILE A 16 -7.33 14.28 -12.62
CA ILE A 16 -7.82 13.34 -11.61
C ILE A 16 -9.33 13.14 -11.72
N SER A 17 -10.09 14.21 -11.93
CA SER A 17 -11.56 14.11 -12.07
C SER A 17 -11.95 13.27 -13.30
N ALA A 18 -11.24 13.43 -14.42
CA ALA A 18 -11.42 12.59 -15.60
C ALA A 18 -10.90 11.14 -15.41
N MET A 19 -9.90 10.93 -14.55
CA MET A 19 -9.43 9.58 -14.23
C MET A 19 -10.37 8.86 -13.25
N LYS A 20 -10.98 9.58 -12.32
CA LYS A 20 -11.98 9.09 -11.35
C LYS A 20 -13.23 8.51 -12.02
N SER A 21 -13.62 9.02 -13.18
CA SER A 21 -14.74 8.46 -13.95
C SER A 21 -14.45 7.07 -14.54
N ASN A 22 -13.18 6.65 -14.58
CA ASN A 22 -12.78 5.31 -15.04
C ASN A 22 -12.68 4.28 -13.90
N MET A 23 -12.86 4.72 -12.64
CA MET A 23 -12.92 3.81 -11.50
C MET A 23 -14.22 3.01 -11.52
N LEU A 24 -14.18 1.83 -10.92
CA LEU A 24 -15.34 0.96 -10.75
C LEU A 24 -16.41 1.67 -9.92
N SER A 25 -17.64 1.58 -10.41
CA SER A 25 -18.85 1.95 -9.69
C SER A 25 -19.23 0.84 -8.70
N GLU A 26 -20.14 1.17 -7.79
CA GLU A 26 -20.74 0.16 -6.91
C GLU A 26 -21.40 -0.98 -7.69
N LYS A 27 -22.04 -0.67 -8.83
CA LYS A 27 -22.64 -1.67 -9.72
C LYS A 27 -21.61 -2.61 -10.33
N ASP A 28 -20.41 -2.11 -10.64
CA ASP A 28 -19.31 -2.95 -11.13
C ASP A 28 -18.89 -3.93 -10.06
N PHE A 29 -18.70 -3.47 -8.82
CA PHE A 29 -18.36 -4.35 -7.70
C PHE A 29 -19.44 -5.40 -7.43
N ILE A 30 -20.72 -5.01 -7.45
CA ILE A 30 -21.83 -5.97 -7.32
C ILE A 30 -21.79 -7.00 -8.44
N THR A 31 -21.57 -6.57 -9.68
CA THR A 31 -21.43 -7.49 -10.82
C THR A 31 -20.27 -8.46 -10.59
N LEU A 32 -19.07 -7.96 -10.26
CA LEU A 32 -17.89 -8.78 -9.98
C LEU A 32 -18.13 -9.82 -8.88
N MET A 33 -18.85 -9.45 -7.81
CA MET A 33 -19.22 -10.36 -6.74
C MET A 33 -20.26 -11.42 -7.15
N LYS A 34 -21.04 -11.19 -8.21
CA LYS A 34 -22.03 -12.16 -8.71
C LYS A 34 -21.47 -13.11 -9.79
N LEU A 35 -20.30 -12.82 -10.35
CA LEU A 35 -19.63 -13.72 -11.31
C LEU A 35 -19.22 -15.05 -10.66
N GLU A 36 -19.14 -16.12 -11.43
CA GLU A 36 -18.96 -17.46 -10.87
C GLU A 36 -17.51 -17.76 -10.48
N ASN A 37 -16.56 -17.26 -11.27
CA ASN A 37 -15.15 -17.67 -11.16
C ASN A 37 -14.17 -16.55 -11.54
N VAL A 38 -12.88 -16.79 -11.26
CA VAL A 38 -11.78 -15.84 -11.52
C VAL A 38 -11.67 -15.45 -13.01
N LYS A 39 -11.97 -16.37 -13.93
CA LYS A 39 -11.90 -16.11 -15.37
C LYS A 39 -12.96 -15.11 -15.81
N GLU A 40 -14.18 -15.23 -15.29
CA GLU A 40 -15.25 -14.25 -15.53
C GLU A 40 -14.91 -12.88 -14.96
N VAL A 41 -14.38 -12.82 -13.74
CA VAL A 41 -13.90 -11.56 -13.13
C VAL A 41 -12.85 -10.91 -14.02
N PHE A 42 -11.86 -11.67 -14.48
CA PHE A 42 -10.85 -11.18 -15.42
C PHE A 42 -11.47 -10.66 -16.72
N ASN A 43 -12.37 -11.42 -17.33
CA ASN A 43 -13.03 -11.02 -18.58
C ASN A 43 -13.82 -9.73 -18.39
N TYR A 44 -14.56 -9.60 -17.29
CA TYR A 44 -15.31 -8.38 -16.99
C TYR A 44 -14.39 -7.17 -16.86
N LEU A 45 -13.32 -7.29 -16.05
CA LEU A 45 -12.33 -6.22 -15.88
C LEU A 45 -11.66 -5.84 -17.21
N ASN A 46 -11.30 -6.84 -18.03
CA ASN A 46 -10.63 -6.61 -19.30
C ASN A 46 -11.55 -5.99 -20.36
N ASP A 47 -12.81 -6.40 -20.43
CA ASP A 47 -13.69 -6.03 -21.54
C ASP A 47 -14.54 -4.77 -21.22
N ASN A 48 -14.81 -4.49 -19.94
CA ASN A 48 -15.77 -3.44 -19.54
C ASN A 48 -15.15 -2.29 -18.73
N THR A 49 -13.86 -2.33 -18.42
CA THR A 49 -13.24 -1.35 -17.50
C THR A 49 -11.91 -0.83 -18.01
N ALA A 50 -11.37 0.20 -17.36
CA ALA A 50 -10.05 0.74 -17.70
C ALA A 50 -8.86 -0.17 -17.37
N PHE A 51 -9.09 -1.29 -16.66
CA PHE A 51 -8.07 -2.31 -16.40
C PHE A 51 -7.63 -3.05 -17.68
N ASN A 52 -8.37 -2.92 -18.78
CA ASN A 52 -7.96 -3.43 -20.09
C ASN A 52 -6.55 -3.00 -20.51
N LYS A 53 -6.10 -1.82 -20.07
CA LYS A 53 -4.75 -1.27 -20.35
C LYS A 53 -3.61 -2.13 -19.83
N VAL A 54 -3.88 -2.98 -18.84
CA VAL A 54 -2.88 -3.88 -18.23
C VAL A 54 -3.26 -5.35 -18.36
N LEU A 55 -4.55 -5.67 -18.59
CA LEU A 55 -5.04 -7.04 -18.70
C LEU A 55 -5.07 -7.57 -20.14
N TRP A 56 -5.05 -6.70 -21.16
CA TRP A 56 -5.24 -7.10 -22.56
C TRP A 56 -4.27 -8.20 -23.02
N ASN A 57 -3.00 -8.09 -22.64
CA ASN A 57 -1.96 -9.03 -23.05
C ASN A 57 -2.08 -10.42 -22.40
N LEU A 58 -2.90 -10.54 -21.36
CA LEU A 58 -3.20 -11.82 -20.69
C LEU A 58 -4.39 -12.54 -21.35
N LYS A 59 -5.14 -11.87 -22.24
CA LYS A 59 -6.32 -12.45 -22.90
C LYS A 59 -5.92 -13.67 -23.75
N GLY A 60 -6.73 -14.73 -23.67
CA GLY A 60 -6.52 -15.97 -24.42
C GLY A 60 -5.45 -16.91 -23.84
N ARG A 61 -4.79 -16.54 -22.74
CA ARG A 61 -3.86 -17.40 -22.00
C ARG A 61 -4.58 -18.13 -20.87
N LYS A 62 -3.92 -19.14 -20.29
CA LYS A 62 -4.35 -19.70 -19.00
C LYS A 62 -4.07 -18.64 -17.93
N ILE A 63 -5.12 -18.12 -17.32
CA ILE A 63 -5.01 -17.00 -16.37
C ILE A 63 -4.56 -17.54 -15.01
N HIS A 64 -3.39 -17.11 -14.54
CA HIS A 64 -2.99 -17.30 -13.15
C HIS A 64 -3.35 -16.06 -12.33
N ARG A 65 -3.96 -16.26 -11.16
CA ARG A 65 -4.35 -15.19 -10.22
C ARG A 65 -3.21 -14.18 -10.01
N ASN A 66 -2.01 -14.67 -9.71
CA ASN A 66 -0.84 -13.81 -9.44
C ASN A 66 -0.54 -12.87 -10.62
N GLU A 67 -0.76 -13.29 -11.87
CA GLU A 67 -0.57 -12.43 -13.05
C GLU A 67 -1.61 -11.31 -13.08
N VAL A 68 -2.87 -11.62 -12.75
CA VAL A 68 -3.95 -10.63 -12.68
C VAL A 68 -3.66 -9.61 -11.57
N GLU A 69 -3.31 -10.06 -10.37
CA GLU A 69 -2.97 -9.17 -9.25
C GLU A 69 -1.81 -8.24 -9.60
N ARG A 70 -0.76 -8.78 -10.24
CA ARG A 70 0.38 -7.96 -10.67
C ARG A 70 0.02 -6.96 -11.75
N ALA A 71 -0.82 -7.33 -12.71
CA ALA A 71 -1.34 -6.39 -13.68
C ALA A 71 -2.13 -5.27 -13.01
N LEU A 72 -2.97 -5.58 -12.01
CA LEU A 72 -3.70 -4.58 -11.23
C LEU A 72 -2.77 -3.64 -10.44
N TYR A 73 -1.70 -4.15 -9.84
CA TYR A 73 -0.68 -3.31 -9.21
C TYR A 73 0.04 -2.41 -10.23
N LYS A 74 0.39 -2.93 -11.41
CA LYS A 74 0.97 -2.15 -12.50
C LYS A 74 0.04 -1.05 -13.00
N TYR A 75 -1.28 -1.27 -12.98
CA TYR A 75 -2.25 -0.21 -13.28
C TYR A 75 -2.13 0.97 -12.31
N ARG A 76 -1.96 0.72 -11.01
CA ARG A 76 -1.76 1.77 -10.00
C ARG A 76 -0.51 2.60 -10.32
N VAL A 77 0.60 1.95 -10.65
CA VAL A 77 1.85 2.61 -11.02
C VAL A 77 1.63 3.55 -12.21
N ILE A 78 1.03 3.04 -13.30
CA ILE A 78 0.74 3.82 -14.51
C ILE A 78 -0.15 5.03 -14.21
N VAL A 79 -1.15 4.86 -13.34
CA VAL A 79 -2.06 5.93 -12.92
C VAL A 79 -1.31 7.01 -12.14
N ILE A 80 -0.49 6.62 -11.15
CA ILE A 80 0.24 7.56 -10.31
C ILE A 80 1.29 8.32 -11.14
N GLU A 81 1.97 7.65 -12.06
CA GLU A 81 2.94 8.30 -12.95
C GLU A 81 2.32 9.38 -13.86
N LYS A 82 1.07 9.19 -14.29
CA LYS A 82 0.33 10.20 -15.06
C LYS A 82 0.03 11.43 -14.20
N ILE A 83 -0.26 11.23 -12.92
CA ILE A 83 -0.50 12.32 -11.96
C ILE A 83 0.81 13.05 -11.65
N MET A 84 1.88 12.32 -11.38
CA MET A 84 3.21 12.85 -11.05
C MET A 84 3.78 13.77 -12.12
N PHE A 85 3.38 13.60 -13.38
CA PHE A 85 3.77 14.49 -14.48
C PHE A 85 3.40 15.96 -14.20
N TYR A 86 2.27 16.19 -13.55
CA TYR A 86 1.76 17.53 -13.25
C TYR A 86 2.25 18.10 -11.92
N LEU A 87 2.87 17.27 -11.07
CA LEU A 87 3.39 17.69 -9.77
C LEU A 87 4.82 18.26 -9.92
N ARG A 88 5.16 19.17 -9.01
CA ARG A 88 6.48 19.80 -8.90
C ARG A 88 6.96 19.79 -7.46
N ASP A 89 8.26 20.00 -7.29
CA ASP A 89 8.89 20.26 -6.00
C ASP A 89 8.48 19.22 -4.94
N GLU A 90 8.00 19.69 -3.79
CA GLU A 90 7.83 18.89 -2.58
C GLU A 90 6.70 17.89 -2.75
N TYR A 91 5.66 18.25 -3.51
CA TYR A 91 4.56 17.36 -3.86
C TYR A 91 5.04 16.20 -4.75
N LYS A 92 5.90 16.49 -5.74
CA LYS A 92 6.46 15.44 -6.59
C LYS A 92 7.41 14.54 -5.80
N ASN A 93 8.20 15.11 -4.90
CA ASN A 93 9.12 14.37 -4.04
C ASN A 93 8.37 13.44 -3.08
N PHE A 94 7.25 13.90 -2.50
CA PHE A 94 6.38 13.05 -1.69
C PHE A 94 5.72 11.92 -2.50
N ILE A 95 5.23 12.18 -3.71
CA ILE A 95 4.68 11.07 -4.51
C ILE A 95 5.78 10.11 -4.98
N LYS A 96 7.01 10.59 -5.23
CA LYS A 96 8.16 9.70 -5.49
C LYS A 96 8.45 8.79 -4.29
N SER A 97 8.46 9.32 -3.07
CA SER A 97 8.66 8.48 -1.87
C SER A 97 7.51 7.49 -1.69
N TYR A 98 6.26 7.87 -1.94
CA TYR A 98 5.12 6.96 -1.94
C TYR A 98 5.30 5.80 -2.95
N MET A 99 5.86 6.09 -4.13
CA MET A 99 6.14 5.09 -5.17
C MET A 99 7.31 4.16 -4.85
N LEU A 100 8.16 4.47 -3.86
CA LEU A 100 9.27 3.59 -3.45
C LEU A 100 8.78 2.20 -3.02
N ARG A 101 7.54 2.07 -2.55
CA ARG A 101 6.98 0.75 -2.21
C ARG A 101 7.04 -0.23 -3.37
N TYR A 102 6.79 0.21 -4.61
CA TYR A 102 6.83 -0.67 -5.78
C TYR A 102 8.26 -1.08 -6.12
N GLU A 103 9.21 -0.16 -5.96
CA GLU A 103 10.64 -0.44 -6.11
C GLU A 103 11.14 -1.44 -5.06
N ILE A 104 10.65 -1.33 -3.83
CA ILE A 104 10.96 -2.25 -2.73
C ILE A 104 10.35 -3.63 -2.96
N GLU A 105 9.09 -3.72 -3.41
CA GLU A 105 8.48 -5.01 -3.74
C GLU A 105 9.20 -5.72 -4.90
N ASP A 106 9.66 -4.96 -5.89
CA ASP A 106 10.50 -5.52 -6.95
C ASP A 106 11.84 -5.99 -6.42
N LEU A 107 12.47 -5.23 -5.52
CA LEU A 107 13.73 -5.63 -4.91
C LEU A 107 13.58 -6.90 -4.07
N LYS A 108 12.53 -6.98 -3.24
CA LYS A 108 12.19 -8.19 -2.46
C LYS A 108 12.03 -9.39 -3.39
N LEU A 109 11.27 -9.23 -4.48
CA LEU A 109 11.13 -10.26 -5.49
C LEU A 109 12.49 -10.69 -6.03
N VAL A 110 13.33 -9.75 -6.51
CA VAL A 110 14.67 -10.08 -7.02
C VAL A 110 15.48 -10.91 -6.03
N LEU A 111 15.48 -10.56 -4.75
CA LEU A 111 16.25 -11.29 -3.74
C LEU A 111 15.74 -12.73 -3.56
N GLU A 112 14.43 -12.97 -3.51
CA GLU A 112 13.87 -14.33 -3.40
C GLU A 112 14.23 -15.23 -4.58
N VAL A 113 14.43 -14.62 -5.75
CA VAL A 113 14.73 -15.30 -7.00
C VAL A 113 16.17 -15.74 -7.05
N VAL A 114 17.05 -14.82 -6.69
CA VAL A 114 18.49 -15.05 -6.61
C VAL A 114 18.79 -16.08 -5.52
N LEU A 115 17.98 -16.15 -4.46
CA LEU A 115 18.05 -17.21 -3.45
C LEU A 115 17.47 -18.56 -3.92
N GLY A 116 16.87 -18.61 -5.11
CA GLY A 116 16.23 -19.82 -5.65
C GLY A 116 14.93 -20.20 -4.95
N ARG A 117 14.35 -19.32 -4.13
CA ARG A 117 13.10 -19.54 -3.37
C ARG A 117 11.85 -19.34 -4.21
N THR A 118 11.94 -18.58 -5.30
CA THR A 118 10.86 -18.40 -6.27
C THR A 118 11.36 -18.37 -7.72
N LYS A 119 10.54 -18.85 -8.65
CA LYS A 119 10.84 -18.93 -10.09
C LYS A 119 9.59 -18.65 -10.95
N PRO A 120 9.05 -17.41 -11.00
CA PRO A 120 8.00 -17.06 -11.95
C PRO A 120 8.43 -17.26 -13.41
N ASP A 121 7.46 -17.63 -14.24
CA ASP A 121 7.66 -18.02 -15.63
C ASP A 121 8.17 -16.86 -16.52
N ASN A 122 7.76 -15.61 -16.24
CA ASN A 122 8.24 -14.42 -16.94
C ASN A 122 8.43 -13.22 -15.98
N PHE A 123 9.58 -13.12 -15.32
CA PHE A 123 9.89 -12.09 -14.34
C PHE A 123 9.61 -10.64 -14.76
N GLN A 124 9.85 -10.29 -16.03
CA GLN A 124 9.66 -8.90 -16.45
C GLN A 124 8.19 -8.46 -16.37
N ASP A 125 7.26 -9.40 -16.50
CA ASP A 125 5.84 -9.14 -16.34
C ASP A 125 5.46 -8.89 -14.87
N TYR A 126 6.33 -9.27 -13.93
CA TYR A 126 6.11 -9.20 -12.50
C TYR A 126 6.68 -7.92 -11.88
N LEU A 127 7.54 -7.20 -12.60
CA LEU A 127 8.12 -5.94 -12.12
C LEU A 127 7.12 -4.79 -12.19
N PHE A 128 7.05 -4.03 -11.11
CA PHE A 128 6.22 -2.85 -10.94
C PHE A 128 6.96 -1.53 -11.22
N SER A 129 8.29 -1.57 -11.31
CA SER A 129 9.17 -0.45 -11.10
C SER A 129 8.75 0.76 -11.93
N SER A 130 8.57 1.88 -11.24
CA SER A 130 8.22 3.12 -11.89
C SER A 130 9.33 3.56 -12.84
N LYS A 131 8.98 4.30 -13.90
CA LYS A 131 9.94 5.05 -14.72
C LYS A 131 10.80 6.04 -13.94
N TYR A 132 10.43 6.33 -12.68
CA TYR A 132 11.22 7.16 -11.77
C TYR A 132 12.25 6.36 -10.95
N SER A 133 12.23 5.03 -11.01
CA SER A 133 13.24 4.18 -10.40
C SER A 133 14.58 4.38 -11.11
N LYS A 134 15.66 4.34 -10.33
CA LYS A 134 17.03 4.34 -10.86
C LYS A 134 17.64 2.95 -10.95
N ILE A 135 16.90 1.92 -10.51
CA ILE A 135 17.40 0.55 -10.43
C ILE A 135 16.99 -0.20 -11.67
N ASN A 136 17.96 -0.88 -12.28
CA ASN A 136 17.71 -1.81 -13.36
C ASN A 136 17.41 -3.21 -12.79
N PHE A 137 16.14 -3.45 -12.44
CA PHE A 137 15.73 -4.74 -11.85
C PHE A 137 15.96 -5.93 -12.78
N THR A 138 15.86 -5.73 -14.10
CA THR A 138 16.20 -6.77 -15.08
C THR A 138 17.65 -7.21 -14.96
N GLU A 139 18.58 -6.25 -14.83
CA GLU A 139 20.01 -6.56 -14.62
C GLU A 139 20.28 -7.23 -13.26
N LEU A 140 19.52 -6.88 -12.21
CA LEU A 140 19.68 -7.54 -10.92
C LEU A 140 19.23 -9.01 -10.95
N LEU A 141 18.22 -9.34 -11.76
CA LEU A 141 17.72 -10.71 -11.93
C LEU A 141 18.70 -11.62 -12.67
N GLU A 142 19.63 -11.07 -13.43
CA GLU A 142 20.67 -11.84 -14.13
C GLU A 142 21.79 -12.33 -13.18
N GLN A 143 21.77 -11.89 -11.92
CA GLN A 143 22.79 -12.25 -10.93
C GLN A 143 22.48 -13.61 -10.27
N ASP A 144 23.52 -14.38 -10.00
CA ASP A 144 23.43 -15.74 -9.41
C ASP A 144 23.63 -15.77 -7.89
N SER A 145 23.85 -14.61 -7.26
CA SER A 145 24.10 -14.52 -5.82
C SER A 145 23.78 -13.13 -5.26
N ILE A 146 23.39 -13.08 -3.99
CA ILE A 146 23.09 -11.83 -3.27
C ILE A 146 24.29 -10.88 -3.26
N ASN A 147 25.50 -11.42 -3.18
CA ASN A 147 26.72 -10.60 -3.25
C ASN A 147 26.83 -9.87 -4.59
N LYS A 148 26.54 -10.52 -5.73
CA LYS A 148 26.54 -9.85 -7.04
C LYS A 148 25.40 -8.84 -7.19
N VAL A 149 24.22 -9.11 -6.63
CA VAL A 149 23.13 -8.12 -6.54
C VAL A 149 23.59 -6.89 -5.77
N LEU A 150 24.25 -7.07 -4.62
CA LEU A 150 24.79 -5.98 -3.81
C LEU A 150 25.84 -5.15 -4.56
N GLU A 151 26.72 -5.78 -5.32
CA GLU A 151 27.68 -5.07 -6.17
C GLU A 151 26.99 -4.11 -7.15
N LYS A 152 25.86 -4.53 -7.74
CA LYS A 152 25.05 -3.69 -8.63
C LYS A 152 24.26 -2.61 -7.90
N LEU A 153 23.94 -2.81 -6.62
CA LEU A 153 23.26 -1.83 -5.78
C LEU A 153 24.20 -0.78 -5.17
N LYS A 154 25.53 -0.89 -5.36
CA LYS A 154 26.50 0.07 -4.82
C LYS A 154 26.14 1.51 -5.21
N GLY A 155 26.16 2.41 -4.23
CA GLY A 155 25.78 3.82 -4.40
C GLY A 155 24.28 4.09 -4.21
N THR A 156 23.45 3.07 -4.06
CA THR A 156 22.06 3.20 -3.61
C THR A 156 21.94 3.07 -2.10
N ASP A 157 20.83 3.53 -1.53
CA ASP A 157 20.53 3.31 -0.11
C ASP A 157 20.30 1.82 0.19
N TYR A 158 19.79 1.04 -0.77
CA TYR A 158 19.55 -0.40 -0.60
C TYR A 158 20.80 -1.20 -0.31
N TYR A 159 21.94 -0.85 -0.93
CA TYR A 159 23.21 -1.49 -0.61
C TYR A 159 23.53 -1.39 0.88
N ARG A 160 23.36 -0.19 1.47
CA ARG A 160 23.65 0.05 2.89
C ARG A 160 22.68 -0.70 3.81
N LEU A 161 21.42 -0.85 3.40
CA LEU A 161 20.38 -1.54 4.16
C LEU A 161 20.59 -3.06 4.15
N ILE A 162 21.00 -3.63 3.02
CA ILE A 162 21.09 -5.09 2.82
C ILE A 162 22.47 -5.65 3.24
N LEU A 163 23.56 -4.89 3.05
CA LEU A 163 24.93 -5.33 3.33
C LEU A 163 25.13 -5.95 4.73
N PRO A 164 24.56 -5.42 5.84
CA PRO A 164 24.74 -6.01 7.17
C PRO A 164 24.25 -7.47 7.26
N TYR A 165 23.25 -7.82 6.46
CA TYR A 165 22.61 -9.14 6.46
C TYR A 165 23.26 -10.10 5.43
N SER A 166 24.08 -9.60 4.51
CA SER A 166 24.65 -10.43 3.43
C SER A 166 25.69 -11.44 3.90
N LYS A 167 26.17 -11.32 5.14
CA LYS A 167 27.13 -12.26 5.76
C LYS A 167 26.45 -13.52 6.31
N GLN A 168 25.15 -13.47 6.58
CA GLN A 168 24.36 -14.58 7.13
C GLN A 168 23.03 -14.66 6.37
N ILE A 169 23.09 -15.32 5.22
CA ILE A 169 21.91 -15.59 4.38
C ILE A 169 21.30 -16.91 4.87
N ASP A 170 20.48 -16.83 5.91
CA ASP A 170 19.75 -17.95 6.49
C ASP A 170 18.23 -17.85 6.22
N ASP A 171 17.44 -18.65 6.92
CA ASP A 171 15.97 -18.63 6.79
C ASP A 171 15.33 -17.32 7.29
N LYS A 172 16.03 -16.57 8.15
CA LYS A 172 15.55 -15.28 8.68
C LYS A 172 15.95 -14.09 7.80
N PHE A 173 16.88 -14.28 6.86
CA PHE A 173 17.35 -13.22 5.96
C PHE A 173 16.20 -12.44 5.33
N SER A 174 15.25 -13.11 4.68
CA SER A 174 14.14 -12.44 3.98
C SER A 174 13.23 -11.66 4.92
N PHE A 175 12.97 -12.21 6.11
CA PHE A 175 12.18 -11.52 7.13
C PHE A 175 12.86 -10.21 7.56
N TYR A 176 14.16 -10.23 7.88
CA TYR A 176 14.88 -9.02 8.26
C TYR A 176 15.01 -8.02 7.12
N ILE A 177 15.23 -8.50 5.89
CA ILE A 177 15.27 -7.66 4.70
C ILE A 177 13.92 -6.99 4.44
N GLU A 178 12.81 -7.73 4.57
CA GLU A 178 11.47 -7.18 4.43
C GLU A 178 11.25 -6.06 5.44
N MET A 179 11.54 -6.32 6.72
CA MET A 179 11.42 -5.34 7.79
C MET A 179 12.27 -4.08 7.57
N ILE A 180 13.54 -4.23 7.18
CA ILE A 180 14.43 -3.07 7.02
C ILE A 180 14.05 -2.22 5.79
N LEU A 181 13.60 -2.86 4.71
CA LEU A 181 13.14 -2.17 3.51
C LEU A 181 11.82 -1.45 3.77
N ASP A 182 10.88 -2.07 4.49
CA ASP A 182 9.61 -1.43 4.87
C ASP A 182 9.84 -0.26 5.82
N LYS A 183 10.73 -0.42 6.82
CA LYS A 183 11.15 0.69 7.68
C LYS A 183 11.73 1.84 6.87
N TYR A 184 12.58 1.54 5.88
CA TYR A 184 13.15 2.55 4.99
C TYR A 184 12.05 3.26 4.17
N TYR A 185 11.11 2.52 3.58
CA TYR A 185 9.97 3.09 2.86
C TYR A 185 9.23 4.14 3.70
N TYR A 186 8.81 3.74 4.90
CA TYR A 186 8.04 4.63 5.76
C TYR A 186 8.86 5.81 6.26
N HIS A 187 10.15 5.64 6.56
CA HIS A 187 11.03 6.77 6.87
C HIS A 187 11.12 7.78 5.73
N GLN A 188 11.27 7.32 4.48
CA GLN A 188 11.30 8.22 3.32
C GLN A 188 9.95 8.93 3.11
N LEU A 189 8.85 8.20 3.32
CA LEU A 189 7.51 8.76 3.23
C LEU A 189 7.29 9.87 4.28
N VAL A 190 7.66 9.62 5.54
CA VAL A 190 7.58 10.60 6.64
C VAL A 190 8.51 11.80 6.37
N ALA A 191 9.76 11.56 6.00
CA ALA A 191 10.75 12.61 5.76
C ALA A 191 10.35 13.57 4.62
N THR A 192 9.62 13.06 3.62
CA THR A 192 9.08 13.90 2.54
C THR A 192 7.74 14.52 2.91
N ALA A 193 6.90 13.87 3.72
CA ALA A 193 5.67 14.44 4.25
C ALA A 193 5.94 15.69 5.10
N LEU A 194 6.99 15.65 5.93
CA LEU A 194 7.44 16.77 6.77
C LEU A 194 7.82 18.03 5.98
N LYS A 195 8.14 17.87 4.68
CA LYS A 195 8.51 18.97 3.78
C LYS A 195 7.30 19.56 3.05
N LEU A 196 6.12 18.96 3.18
CA LEU A 196 4.91 19.50 2.58
C LEU A 196 4.49 20.79 3.32
N PRO A 197 3.93 21.79 2.61
CA PRO A 197 3.46 23.03 3.23
C PRO A 197 2.24 22.78 4.14
N TYR A 198 2.48 22.48 5.42
CA TYR A 198 1.43 22.06 6.38
C TYR A 198 0.22 23.02 6.43
N GLN A 199 0.46 24.33 6.43
CA GLN A 199 -0.60 25.35 6.48
C GLN A 199 -1.53 25.30 5.25
N GLU A 200 -1.02 24.90 4.09
CA GLU A 200 -1.78 24.84 2.84
C GLU A 200 -2.51 23.49 2.69
N ASP A 201 -2.02 22.45 3.36
CA ASP A 201 -2.43 21.05 3.19
C ASP A 201 -2.70 20.35 4.53
N LYS A 202 -3.35 21.07 5.45
CA LYS A 202 -3.61 20.59 6.81
C LYS A 202 -4.34 19.26 6.83
N GLU A 203 -5.49 19.16 6.14
CA GLU A 203 -6.32 17.96 6.16
C GLU A 203 -5.61 16.72 5.58
N SER A 204 -4.89 16.89 4.48
CA SER A 204 -4.15 15.79 3.86
C SER A 204 -2.99 15.36 4.74
N THR A 205 -2.29 16.31 5.36
CA THR A 205 -1.22 16.01 6.33
C THR A 205 -1.76 15.28 7.55
N GLU A 206 -2.92 15.70 8.10
CA GLU A 206 -3.54 15.00 9.22
C GLU A 206 -3.91 13.56 8.87
N ILE A 207 -4.45 13.30 7.67
CA ILE A 207 -4.73 11.93 7.22
C ILE A 207 -3.45 11.09 7.11
N LEU A 208 -2.36 11.65 6.59
CA LEU A 208 -1.07 10.96 6.55
C LEU A 208 -0.56 10.61 7.96
N ARG A 209 -0.65 11.56 8.89
CA ARG A 209 -0.24 11.36 10.29
C ARG A 209 -1.11 10.34 11.03
N LYS A 210 -2.41 10.27 10.71
CA LYS A 210 -3.32 9.24 11.23
C LYS A 210 -2.99 7.86 10.67
N ASN A 211 -2.60 7.77 9.40
CA ASN A 211 -2.11 6.51 8.83
C ASN A 211 -0.82 6.05 9.54
N ILE A 212 0.08 6.96 9.90
CA ILE A 212 1.28 6.62 10.70
C ILE A 212 0.91 6.06 12.06
N ASP A 213 -0.04 6.69 12.77
CA ASP A 213 -0.54 6.14 14.05
C ASP A 213 -1.08 4.71 13.86
N LEU A 214 -1.91 4.48 12.84
CA LEU A 214 -2.50 3.16 12.57
C LEU A 214 -1.43 2.10 12.25
N LEU A 215 -0.42 2.45 11.45
CA LEU A 215 0.71 1.58 11.14
C LEU A 215 1.51 1.21 12.40
N ASN A 216 1.78 2.20 13.27
CA ASN A 216 2.46 1.95 14.53
C ASN A 216 1.65 1.05 15.46
N LEU A 217 0.33 1.29 15.58
CA LEU A 217 -0.55 0.48 16.43
C LEU A 217 -0.64 -0.97 15.93
N GLU A 218 -0.79 -1.17 14.62
CA GLU A 218 -0.77 -2.49 14.01
C GLU A 218 0.58 -3.18 14.23
N TRP A 219 1.69 -2.47 14.00
CA TRP A 219 3.03 -3.00 14.19
C TRP A 219 3.27 -3.44 15.64
N ILE A 220 3.00 -2.57 16.61
CA ILE A 220 3.19 -2.88 18.05
C ILE A 220 2.35 -4.10 18.44
N TYR A 221 1.11 -4.18 17.96
CA TYR A 221 0.25 -5.32 18.22
C TYR A 221 0.82 -6.62 17.65
N ARG A 222 1.15 -6.65 16.35
CA ARG A 222 1.70 -7.85 15.68
C ARG A 222 3.04 -8.25 16.29
N ALA A 223 3.90 -7.27 16.55
CA ALA A 223 5.23 -7.50 17.13
C ALA A 223 5.23 -7.93 18.58
N THR A 224 4.16 -7.69 19.34
CA THR A 224 4.02 -8.26 20.68
C THR A 224 3.35 -9.64 20.65
N LYS A 225 2.40 -9.86 19.73
CA LYS A 225 1.58 -11.07 19.69
C LYS A 225 2.25 -12.24 18.97
N TYR A 226 2.95 -11.97 17.87
CA TYR A 226 3.46 -13.01 16.96
C TYR A 226 4.98 -13.08 16.90
N TYR A 227 5.64 -11.96 17.18
CA TYR A 227 7.09 -11.89 17.17
C TYR A 227 7.54 -11.82 18.63
N ASP A 228 8.47 -12.67 19.06
CA ASP A 228 9.04 -12.60 20.41
C ASP A 228 10.06 -11.45 20.49
N MET A 229 9.63 -10.25 20.11
CA MET A 229 10.47 -9.06 20.02
C MET A 229 10.51 -8.34 21.36
N SER A 230 11.71 -7.90 21.73
CA SER A 230 11.91 -7.00 22.87
C SER A 230 11.26 -5.63 22.63
N LYS A 231 10.99 -4.90 23.71
CA LYS A 231 10.44 -3.54 23.64
C LYS A 231 11.35 -2.59 22.86
N GLU A 232 12.66 -2.77 23.01
CA GLU A 232 13.71 -2.04 22.32
C GLU A 232 13.69 -2.32 20.82
N GLU A 233 13.49 -3.58 20.41
CA GLU A 233 13.30 -3.94 19.00
C GLU A 233 12.04 -3.28 18.44
N ILE A 234 10.89 -3.38 19.12
CA ILE A 234 9.64 -2.75 18.68
C ILE A 234 9.83 -1.23 18.51
N LEU A 235 10.46 -0.57 19.48
CA LEU A 235 10.73 0.87 19.45
C LEU A 235 11.63 1.29 18.29
N ASN A 236 12.52 0.40 17.82
CA ASN A 236 13.34 0.67 16.65
C ASN A 236 12.55 0.67 15.34
N PHE A 237 11.34 0.11 15.31
CA PHE A 237 10.53 -0.01 14.09
C PHE A 237 9.32 0.92 14.06
N VAL A 238 8.98 1.59 15.17
CA VAL A 238 7.93 2.60 15.14
C VAL A 238 8.37 3.85 14.37
N LEU A 239 7.39 4.47 13.73
CA LEU A 239 7.52 5.67 12.94
C LEU A 239 7.19 6.88 13.79
N ASP A 240 8.02 7.91 13.74
CA ASP A 240 7.67 9.22 14.31
C ASP A 240 6.66 9.94 13.40
N TYR A 241 6.19 11.12 13.81
CA TYR A 241 5.26 11.98 13.08
C TYR A 241 3.80 11.49 13.05
N GLY A 242 3.41 10.65 14.01
CA GLY A 242 2.01 10.29 14.24
C GLY A 242 1.11 11.50 14.53
N TYR A 243 -0.20 11.35 14.34
CA TYR A 243 -1.17 12.41 14.62
C TYR A 243 -1.39 12.57 16.13
N LYS A 244 -1.67 11.46 16.81
CA LYS A 244 -1.89 11.36 18.25
C LYS A 244 -0.64 10.88 18.99
N TYR A 245 0.14 9.99 18.37
CA TYR A 245 1.30 9.35 18.98
C TYR A 245 2.60 9.86 18.38
N ASP A 246 3.24 10.79 19.08
CA ASP A 246 4.66 11.10 18.86
C ASP A 246 5.56 10.00 19.44
N TYR A 247 6.86 10.07 19.17
CA TYR A 247 7.83 9.10 19.67
C TYR A 247 7.78 8.89 21.19
N HIS A 248 7.59 9.95 21.99
CA HIS A 248 7.55 9.82 23.45
C HIS A 248 6.33 9.03 23.91
N LYS A 249 5.15 9.34 23.35
CA LYS A 249 3.93 8.59 23.64
C LYS A 249 4.01 7.15 23.16
N LEU A 250 4.63 6.90 22.00
CA LEU A 250 4.85 5.54 21.49
C LEU A 250 5.75 4.75 22.43
N LYS A 251 6.84 5.37 22.93
CA LYS A 251 7.71 4.76 23.92
C LYS A 251 6.93 4.39 25.17
N ASP A 252 6.23 5.35 25.79
CA ASP A 252 5.45 5.08 27.00
C ASP A 252 4.39 3.99 26.76
N PHE A 253 3.72 4.03 25.61
CA PHE A 253 2.75 3.02 25.19
C PHE A 253 3.39 1.63 25.06
N ILE A 254 4.52 1.47 24.39
CA ILE A 254 5.23 0.19 24.23
C ILE A 254 5.68 -0.37 25.59
N TYR A 255 6.24 0.48 26.47
CA TYR A 255 6.69 0.04 27.78
C TYR A 255 5.54 -0.36 28.70
N ALA A 256 4.38 0.28 28.57
CA ALA A 256 3.16 -0.08 29.29
C ALA A 256 2.32 -1.17 28.59
N PHE A 257 2.64 -1.52 27.35
CA PHE A 257 1.80 -2.35 26.51
C PHE A 257 1.60 -3.74 27.11
N ASP A 258 0.34 -4.14 27.22
CA ASP A 258 -0.10 -5.45 27.67
C ASP A 258 -1.27 -5.87 26.77
N LEU A 259 -1.11 -7.00 26.07
CA LEU A 259 -2.11 -7.55 25.16
C LEU A 259 -3.47 -7.77 25.83
N LYS A 260 -3.50 -8.04 27.14
CA LYS A 260 -4.75 -8.20 27.91
C LYS A 260 -5.48 -6.88 28.16
N LYS A 261 -4.76 -5.75 28.12
CA LYS A 261 -5.28 -4.40 28.37
C LYS A 261 -5.37 -3.54 27.11
N LEU A 262 -5.02 -4.08 25.95
CA LEU A 262 -5.00 -3.41 24.65
C LEU A 262 -6.23 -2.53 24.39
N LYS A 263 -7.42 -3.08 24.60
CA LYS A 263 -8.69 -2.39 24.37
C LYS A 263 -8.79 -1.11 25.22
N SER A 264 -8.45 -1.21 26.51
CA SER A 264 -8.51 -0.07 27.45
C SER A 264 -7.61 1.09 27.06
N TYR A 265 -6.45 0.82 26.43
CA TYR A 265 -5.55 1.89 25.99
C TYR A 265 -6.10 2.73 24.83
N LEU A 266 -6.96 2.13 24.00
CA LEU A 266 -7.40 2.74 22.75
C LEU A 266 -8.89 3.12 22.74
N GLU A 267 -9.67 2.64 23.70
CA GLU A 267 -11.10 2.93 23.88
C GLU A 267 -11.41 4.43 23.89
N GLN A 268 -10.55 5.25 24.50
CA GLN A 268 -10.72 6.71 24.58
C GLN A 268 -10.10 7.45 23.38
N THR A 269 -9.79 6.74 22.30
CA THR A 269 -9.13 7.30 21.13
C THR A 269 -9.96 7.11 19.87
N GLU A 270 -9.68 7.90 18.83
CA GLU A 270 -10.33 7.70 17.53
C GLU A 270 -9.99 6.35 16.88
N TYR A 271 -9.06 5.58 17.45
CA TYR A 271 -8.63 4.26 17.00
C TYR A 271 -9.30 3.10 17.76
N ALA A 272 -10.29 3.38 18.62
CA ALA A 272 -11.05 2.35 19.34
C ALA A 272 -11.66 1.29 18.40
N PHE A 273 -11.99 1.68 17.15
CA PHE A 273 -12.56 0.78 16.14
C PHE A 273 -11.67 -0.42 15.78
N LEU A 274 -10.35 -0.30 15.96
CA LEU A 274 -9.39 -1.40 15.68
C LEU A 274 -9.66 -2.63 16.55
N PHE A 275 -10.14 -2.41 17.78
CA PHE A 275 -10.19 -3.43 18.84
C PHE A 275 -11.58 -3.60 19.46
N ASN A 276 -12.61 -2.93 18.92
CA ASN A 276 -13.98 -2.99 19.45
C ASN A 276 -14.76 -4.24 19.01
N HIS A 277 -14.10 -5.38 18.79
CA HIS A 277 -14.69 -6.63 18.30
C HIS A 277 -14.20 -7.79 19.18
N ASN A 278 -14.77 -9.00 19.01
CA ASN A 278 -14.32 -10.19 19.72
C ASN A 278 -12.82 -10.43 19.49
N TYR A 279 -12.11 -10.87 20.53
CA TYR A 279 -10.65 -11.01 20.53
C TYR A 279 -10.14 -11.91 19.38
N ASP A 280 -10.92 -12.92 19.04
CA ASP A 280 -10.62 -13.90 17.99
C ASP A 280 -10.67 -13.31 16.56
N ASP A 281 -11.42 -12.22 16.36
CA ASP A 281 -11.60 -11.56 15.06
C ASP A 281 -10.77 -10.27 14.91
N ILE A 282 -9.98 -9.92 15.92
CA ILE A 282 -9.14 -8.72 15.88
C ILE A 282 -8.13 -8.87 14.73
N ASP A 283 -7.39 -9.96 14.73
CA ASP A 283 -6.30 -10.23 13.79
C ASP A 283 -6.78 -10.30 12.35
N MET A 284 -7.80 -11.13 12.11
CA MET A 284 -8.29 -11.46 10.78
C MET A 284 -8.79 -10.24 10.01
N TYR A 285 -9.21 -9.19 10.73
CA TYR A 285 -9.81 -8.01 10.11
C TYR A 285 -9.10 -6.70 10.45
N MET A 286 -7.97 -6.71 11.18
CA MET A 286 -7.29 -5.47 11.58
C MET A 286 -6.88 -4.63 10.36
N GLU A 287 -6.15 -5.22 9.42
CA GLU A 287 -5.72 -4.54 8.20
C GLU A 287 -6.93 -3.99 7.41
N ARG A 288 -7.97 -4.81 7.24
CA ARG A 288 -9.22 -4.38 6.58
C ARG A 288 -9.89 -3.21 7.32
N ARG A 289 -9.89 -3.20 8.66
CA ARG A 289 -10.47 -2.10 9.46
C ARG A 289 -9.66 -0.81 9.26
N ILE A 290 -8.33 -0.90 9.24
CA ILE A 290 -7.42 0.22 8.94
C ILE A 290 -7.73 0.75 7.54
N ASP A 291 -7.69 -0.13 6.53
CA ASP A 291 -7.97 0.21 5.14
C ASP A 291 -9.35 0.86 4.99
N ARG A 292 -10.38 0.35 5.68
CA ARG A 292 -11.74 0.90 5.65
C ARG A 292 -11.81 2.29 6.26
N TYR A 293 -11.19 2.48 7.42
CA TYR A 293 -11.08 3.80 8.05
C TYR A 293 -10.39 4.79 7.10
N THR A 294 -9.24 4.41 6.53
CA THR A 294 -8.48 5.26 5.61
C THR A 294 -9.23 5.49 4.30
N PHE A 295 -9.98 4.51 3.79
CA PHE A 295 -10.82 4.66 2.60
C PHE A 295 -11.88 5.75 2.78
N TYR A 296 -12.62 5.74 3.89
CA TYR A 296 -13.64 6.77 4.13
C TYR A 296 -13.04 8.15 4.40
N LYS A 297 -11.84 8.22 5.02
CA LYS A 297 -11.08 9.48 5.13
C LYS A 297 -10.60 9.99 3.78
N ALA A 298 -10.08 9.12 2.92
CA ALA A 298 -9.69 9.47 1.56
C ALA A 298 -10.90 9.93 0.73
N LEU A 299 -12.03 9.23 0.83
CA LEU A 299 -13.26 9.60 0.14
C LEU A 299 -13.78 10.98 0.58
N HIS A 300 -13.76 11.25 1.89
CA HIS A 300 -14.08 12.56 2.43
C HIS A 300 -13.13 13.63 1.88
N LEU A 301 -11.82 13.42 2.01
CA LEU A 301 -10.79 14.35 1.53
C LEU A 301 -10.96 14.64 0.03
N TYR A 302 -11.23 13.62 -0.79
CA TYR A 302 -11.46 13.79 -2.23
C TYR A 302 -12.66 14.69 -2.54
N ARG A 303 -13.76 14.55 -1.78
CA ARG A 303 -15.02 15.29 -2.00
C ARG A 303 -14.90 16.75 -1.60
N PHE A 304 -14.19 17.05 -0.51
CA PHE A 304 -14.11 18.39 0.06
C PHE A 304 -12.85 19.17 -0.36
N SER A 305 -11.82 18.49 -0.87
CA SER A 305 -10.65 19.14 -1.44
C SER A 305 -10.96 19.79 -2.79
N THR A 306 -10.75 21.10 -2.89
CA THR A 306 -10.89 21.87 -4.13
C THR A 306 -9.55 22.44 -4.52
N LEU A 307 -9.07 22.10 -5.73
CA LEU A 307 -7.81 22.64 -6.28
C LEU A 307 -6.61 22.55 -5.31
N SER A 308 -6.51 21.46 -4.54
CA SER A 308 -5.45 21.21 -3.55
C SER A 308 -4.75 19.87 -3.76
N PHE A 309 -3.63 19.68 -3.07
CA PHE A 309 -2.92 18.41 -3.03
C PHE A 309 -3.71 17.31 -2.33
N GLY A 310 -4.59 17.66 -1.39
CA GLY A 310 -5.48 16.71 -0.73
C GLY A 310 -6.29 15.85 -1.70
N LYS A 311 -6.78 16.45 -2.80
CA LYS A 311 -7.48 15.70 -3.85
C LYS A 311 -6.57 14.70 -4.58
N VAL A 312 -5.29 15.02 -4.72
CA VAL A 312 -4.26 14.16 -5.32
C VAL A 312 -4.00 12.93 -4.45
N ILE A 313 -3.68 13.14 -3.17
CA ILE A 313 -3.43 12.03 -2.23
C ILE A 313 -4.65 11.14 -2.10
N ALA A 314 -5.83 11.76 -1.91
CA ALA A 314 -7.07 11.03 -1.78
C ALA A 314 -7.35 10.13 -2.98
N TYR A 315 -7.16 10.65 -4.20
CA TYR A 315 -7.37 9.86 -5.40
C TYR A 315 -6.39 8.67 -5.50
N ILE A 316 -5.12 8.88 -5.17
CA ILE A 316 -4.11 7.80 -5.15
C ILE A 316 -4.50 6.69 -4.18
N GLN A 317 -4.96 7.04 -2.97
CA GLN A 317 -5.46 6.08 -1.98
C GLN A 317 -6.72 5.35 -2.47
N LEU A 318 -7.66 6.06 -3.10
CA LEU A 318 -8.89 5.44 -3.61
C LEU A 318 -8.60 4.39 -4.70
N ILE A 319 -7.61 4.62 -5.57
CA ILE A 319 -7.16 3.65 -6.58
C ILE A 319 -6.50 2.43 -5.93
N GLU A 320 -5.73 2.63 -4.86
CA GLU A 320 -5.16 1.53 -4.08
C GLU A 320 -6.25 0.64 -3.49
N PHE A 321 -7.26 1.25 -2.87
CA PHE A 321 -8.37 0.49 -2.27
C PHE A 321 -9.28 -0.15 -3.31
N GLU A 322 -9.42 0.43 -4.51
CA GLU A 322 -10.13 -0.25 -5.62
C GLU A 322 -9.43 -1.55 -6.02
N VAL A 323 -8.11 -1.51 -6.19
CA VAL A 323 -7.33 -2.70 -6.51
C VAL A 323 -7.37 -3.73 -5.39
N LYS A 324 -7.24 -3.30 -4.11
CA LYS A 324 -7.37 -4.21 -2.97
C LYS A 324 -8.73 -4.92 -2.94
N ASP A 325 -9.84 -4.20 -3.16
CA ASP A 325 -11.18 -4.81 -3.20
C ASP A 325 -11.33 -5.80 -4.36
N ILE A 326 -10.80 -5.48 -5.55
CA ILE A 326 -10.81 -6.42 -6.69
C ILE A 326 -10.04 -7.70 -6.35
N ILE A 327 -8.87 -7.57 -5.72
CA ILE A 327 -8.07 -8.71 -5.28
C ILE A 327 -8.83 -9.55 -4.25
N SER A 328 -9.50 -8.93 -3.28
CA SER A 328 -10.35 -9.62 -2.30
C SER A 328 -11.53 -10.36 -2.94
N ILE A 329 -12.08 -9.85 -4.05
CA ILE A 329 -13.11 -10.57 -4.83
C ILE A 329 -12.49 -11.79 -5.50
N ILE A 330 -11.35 -11.64 -6.18
CA ILE A 330 -10.64 -12.74 -6.87
C ILE A 330 -10.29 -13.87 -5.89
N GLU A 331 -9.51 -13.55 -4.85
CA GLU A 331 -9.80 -13.88 -3.45
C GLU A 331 -10.85 -14.94 -3.16
N SER A 332 -12.01 -14.38 -2.85
CA SER A 332 -13.18 -15.06 -2.34
C SER A 332 -13.82 -15.99 -3.38
N LYS A 333 -13.68 -15.69 -4.68
CA LYS A 333 -14.17 -16.57 -5.76
C LYS A 333 -13.44 -17.91 -5.80
N ARG A 334 -12.16 -17.94 -5.42
CA ARG A 334 -11.42 -19.21 -5.26
C ARG A 334 -12.01 -20.08 -4.14
N TYR A 335 -12.50 -19.45 -3.08
CA TYR A 335 -13.17 -20.12 -1.96
C TYR A 335 -14.67 -20.34 -2.20
N GLN A 336 -15.18 -20.07 -3.40
CA GLN A 336 -16.59 -20.25 -3.79
C GLN A 336 -17.57 -19.50 -2.90
N MET A 337 -17.16 -18.36 -2.34
CA MET A 337 -18.00 -17.55 -1.47
C MET A 337 -19.15 -16.89 -2.24
N SER A 338 -20.32 -16.81 -1.59
CA SER A 338 -21.48 -16.09 -2.11
C SER A 338 -21.22 -14.58 -2.19
N ALA A 339 -21.98 -13.85 -3.00
CA ALA A 339 -21.84 -12.40 -3.08
C ALA A 339 -22.04 -11.72 -1.71
N GLY A 340 -22.98 -12.20 -0.90
CA GLY A 340 -23.20 -11.73 0.48
C GLY A 340 -22.00 -11.97 1.39
N GLU A 341 -21.34 -13.12 1.29
CA GLU A 341 -20.11 -13.40 2.05
C GLU A 341 -18.94 -12.51 1.64
N ILE A 342 -18.78 -12.27 0.34
CA ILE A 342 -17.69 -11.43 -0.20
C ILE A 342 -17.73 -10.01 0.37
N THR A 343 -18.92 -9.44 0.58
CA THR A 343 -19.07 -8.09 1.16
C THR A 343 -18.34 -7.91 2.50
N LYS A 344 -18.18 -8.99 3.26
CA LYS A 344 -17.49 -8.98 4.56
C LYS A 344 -15.99 -8.77 4.42
N TYR A 345 -15.40 -9.08 3.27
CA TYR A 345 -13.96 -8.95 3.02
C TYR A 345 -13.58 -7.66 2.30
N LEU A 346 -14.55 -6.91 1.78
CA LEU A 346 -14.30 -5.64 1.11
C LEU A 346 -13.98 -4.53 2.11
N ILE A 347 -13.13 -3.61 1.68
CA ILE A 347 -12.85 -2.34 2.34
C ILE A 347 -14.09 -1.46 2.25
N ARG A 348 -14.70 -1.37 1.07
CA ARG A 348 -15.97 -0.69 0.84
C ARG A 348 -17.13 -1.44 1.50
N THR A 349 -18.07 -0.70 2.07
CA THR A 349 -19.37 -1.27 2.45
C THR A 349 -20.29 -1.23 1.23
N ILE A 350 -20.70 -2.40 0.76
CA ILE A 350 -21.59 -2.59 -0.40
C ILE A 350 -22.68 -3.55 0.03
N GLU A 351 -23.94 -3.18 -0.21
CA GLU A 351 -25.09 -4.05 0.04
C GLU A 351 -25.40 -4.84 -1.24
N VAL A 352 -25.55 -6.15 -1.09
CA VAL A 352 -25.95 -7.04 -2.18
C VAL A 352 -27.28 -7.66 -1.82
N VAL A 353 -28.30 -7.39 -2.62
CA VAL A 353 -29.53 -8.19 -2.60
C VAL A 353 -29.24 -9.49 -3.35
N GLU A 354 -29.30 -10.60 -2.63
CA GLU A 354 -29.07 -11.95 -3.16
C GLU A 354 -30.11 -12.31 -4.24
#